data_AF-A0A6A0IN78-F1
#
_entry.id   AF-A0A6A0IN78-F1
#
_cell.length_a   1.000
_cell.length_b   1.000
_cell.length_c   1.000
_cell.angle_alpha   90.00
_cell.angle_beta   90.00
_cell.angle_gamma   90.00
#
_symmetry.space_group_name_H-M   'P 1'
#
loop_
_entity.id
_entity.type
_entity.pdbx_description
1 polymer ?
#
loop_
_entity_poly.entity_id
_entity_poly.type
_entity_poly.pdbx_seq_one_letter_code
_entity_poly.pdbx_strand_id
1 'polypeptide(L)'
;MRRERPGARALLALAAALLSAPPAGARDYTPGQERYVEGVRAFDRGDYPSAAAAMRAALAEDPTEAAARFRYKGLNREDYFPHLYLGLSLEKLGQTAPARASLRESRRQGAVAARPALDRLLDAALLRLEPPPEPPTPTTPARPAPAATLPPAAPTPSATEPAVPSPALPATRQAAPPPPPPVRAGPEGVRSGIRAFFQADYASAEVLLSPEAPGRPVARLFLAYALAGRFLLGGEGDQALLARARAEHARALADGARESGRFVSPAVLRVLSARR
;
A
#
# COMPACT_ATOMS: atom_id res chain seq x y z
N MET A 1 5.20 -85.23 -0.78
CA MET A 1 6.31 -84.26 -0.93
C MET A 1 6.18 -83.54 -2.27
N ARG A 2 5.58 -82.34 -2.30
CA ARG A 2 5.66 -81.41 -3.43
C ARG A 2 6.15 -80.07 -2.87
N ARG A 3 7.31 -79.62 -3.37
CA ARG A 3 7.93 -78.34 -3.01
C ARG A 3 7.32 -77.26 -3.91
N GLU A 4 6.49 -76.39 -3.34
CA GLU A 4 6.03 -75.16 -3.99
C GLU A 4 7.12 -74.09 -3.84
N ARG A 5 7.54 -73.51 -4.97
CA ARG A 5 8.55 -72.44 -5.04
C ARG A 5 7.86 -71.08 -4.80
N PRO A 6 8.35 -70.21 -3.91
CA PRO A 6 7.86 -68.84 -3.81
C PRO A 6 8.52 -68.00 -4.91
N GLY A 7 7.87 -67.95 -6.08
CA GLY A 7 8.28 -67.12 -7.20
C GLY A 7 7.40 -65.88 -7.34
N ALA A 8 8.03 -64.71 -7.31
CA ALA A 8 7.58 -63.48 -7.96
C ALA A 8 6.19 -62.95 -7.53
N ARG A 9 6.09 -62.43 -6.30
CA ARG A 9 5.05 -61.44 -5.98
C ARG A 9 5.67 -60.17 -5.39
N ALA A 10 5.71 -59.17 -6.26
CA ALA A 10 5.47 -57.77 -5.93
C ALA A 10 6.55 -57.02 -5.12
N LEU A 11 7.76 -56.96 -5.67
CA LEU A 11 8.62 -55.77 -5.55
C LEU A 11 8.01 -54.65 -6.43
N LEU A 12 6.95 -54.00 -5.96
CA LEU A 12 6.37 -52.82 -6.60
C LEU A 12 5.43 -52.09 -5.62
N ALA A 13 6.00 -51.57 -4.53
CA ALA A 13 5.28 -50.76 -3.56
C ALA A 13 6.13 -49.60 -3.04
N LEU A 14 6.82 -48.88 -3.95
CA LEU A 14 7.61 -47.70 -3.58
C LEU A 14 7.69 -46.61 -4.67
N ALA A 15 6.60 -46.31 -5.37
CA ALA A 15 6.61 -45.27 -6.41
C ALA A 15 5.26 -44.54 -6.62
N ALA A 16 4.49 -44.25 -5.57
CA ALA A 16 3.23 -43.50 -5.72
C ALA A 16 2.87 -42.62 -4.50
N ALA A 17 3.84 -41.92 -3.92
CA ALA A 17 3.59 -41.00 -2.78
C ALA A 17 4.22 -39.62 -2.98
N LEU A 18 4.34 -39.16 -4.23
CA LEU A 18 4.82 -37.82 -4.57
C LEU A 18 3.79 -37.16 -5.51
N LEU A 19 3.34 -35.96 -5.12
CA LEU A 19 2.47 -35.02 -5.85
C LEU A 19 0.95 -35.18 -5.69
N SER A 20 0.47 -35.16 -4.45
CA SER A 20 -0.82 -34.54 -4.17
C SER A 20 -0.68 -33.62 -2.96
N ALA A 21 0.12 -32.56 -3.13
CA ALA A 21 -0.02 -31.41 -2.27
C ALA A 21 -1.44 -30.85 -2.50
N PRO A 22 -2.25 -30.65 -1.45
CA PRO A 22 -3.54 -29.97 -1.60
C PRO A 22 -3.28 -28.61 -2.29
N PRO A 23 -4.17 -28.13 -3.17
CA PRO A 23 -4.04 -26.82 -3.75
C PRO A 23 -3.95 -25.83 -2.60
N ALA A 24 -2.78 -25.21 -2.42
CA ALA A 24 -2.60 -24.15 -1.46
C ALA A 24 -3.74 -23.16 -1.71
N GLY A 25 -4.58 -22.93 -0.68
CA GLY A 25 -5.85 -22.22 -0.80
C GLY A 25 -5.70 -21.03 -1.74
N ALA A 26 -6.44 -21.04 -2.85
CA ALA A 26 -6.26 -20.11 -3.94
C ALA A 26 -6.33 -18.69 -3.38
N ARG A 27 -5.20 -17.98 -3.42
CA ARG A 27 -5.17 -16.57 -3.07
C ARG A 27 -5.95 -15.85 -4.15
N ASP A 28 -6.88 -14.99 -3.77
CA ASP A 28 -7.63 -14.11 -4.69
C ASP A 28 -6.75 -13.01 -5.32
N TYR A 29 -5.43 -13.07 -5.09
CA TYR A 29 -4.46 -12.10 -5.55
C TYR A 29 -3.11 -12.76 -5.90
N THR A 30 -2.40 -12.15 -6.85
CA THR A 30 -1.08 -12.61 -7.30
C THR A 30 0.06 -12.00 -6.48
N PRO A 31 1.29 -12.55 -6.50
CA PRO A 31 2.43 -11.95 -5.81
C PRO A 31 2.69 -10.48 -6.24
N GLY A 32 2.53 -10.15 -7.52
CA GLY A 32 2.67 -8.78 -8.03
C GLY A 32 1.63 -7.82 -7.45
N GLN A 33 0.39 -8.29 -7.28
CA GLN A 33 -0.67 -7.52 -6.60
C GLN A 33 -0.36 -7.31 -5.10
N GLU A 34 0.27 -8.27 -4.44
CA GLU A 34 0.77 -8.09 -3.08
C GLU A 34 1.87 -7.03 -3.02
N ARG A 35 2.82 -7.04 -3.97
CA ARG A 35 3.85 -6.00 -4.09
C ARG A 35 3.26 -4.62 -4.34
N TYR A 36 2.21 -4.53 -5.15
CA TYR A 36 1.49 -3.27 -5.34
C TYR A 36 0.92 -2.74 -4.01
N VAL A 37 0.26 -3.59 -3.22
CA VAL A 37 -0.27 -3.17 -1.90
C VAL A 37 0.85 -2.74 -0.95
N GLU A 38 1.98 -3.46 -0.93
CA GLU A 38 3.16 -3.05 -0.18
C GLU A 38 3.68 -1.67 -0.63
N GLY A 39 3.71 -1.44 -1.95
CA GLY A 39 4.14 -0.17 -2.53
C GLY A 39 3.22 0.99 -2.21
N VAL A 40 1.89 0.80 -2.24
CA VAL A 40 0.92 1.83 -1.83
C VAL A 40 1.13 2.18 -0.35
N ARG A 41 1.30 1.17 0.52
CA ARG A 41 1.57 1.42 1.94
C ARG A 41 2.90 2.14 2.17
N ALA A 42 3.93 1.82 1.39
CA ALA A 42 5.21 2.53 1.46
C ALA A 42 5.07 3.99 1.00
N PHE A 43 4.31 4.23 -0.08
CA PHE A 43 4.00 5.56 -0.57
C PHE A 43 3.26 6.40 0.48
N ASP A 44 2.24 5.84 1.13
CA ASP A 44 1.46 6.51 2.19
C ASP A 44 2.31 6.89 3.40
N ARG A 45 3.38 6.13 3.68
CA ARG A 45 4.35 6.44 4.74
C ARG A 45 5.45 7.43 4.32
N GLY A 46 5.46 7.87 3.05
CA GLY A 46 6.52 8.72 2.50
C GLY A 46 7.83 7.98 2.17
N ASP A 47 7.83 6.65 2.22
CA ASP A 47 8.98 5.82 1.82
C ASP A 47 8.95 5.59 0.30
N TYR A 48 9.23 6.67 -0.44
CA TYR A 48 9.21 6.68 -1.91
C TYR A 48 10.21 5.71 -2.57
N PRO A 49 11.43 5.49 -2.04
CA PRO A 49 12.33 4.46 -2.58
C PRO A 49 11.71 3.06 -2.55
N SER A 50 11.17 2.64 -1.39
CA SER A 50 10.53 1.33 -1.27
C SER A 50 9.26 1.23 -2.11
N ALA A 51 8.47 2.31 -2.18
CA ALA A 51 7.29 2.37 -3.03
C ALA A 51 7.66 2.14 -4.51
N ALA A 52 8.65 2.86 -5.03
CA ALA A 52 9.09 2.71 -6.42
C ALA A 52 9.64 1.29 -6.70
N ALA A 53 10.38 0.68 -5.77
CA ALA A 53 10.88 -0.68 -5.91
C ALA A 53 9.74 -1.70 -5.97
N ALA A 54 8.77 -1.60 -5.06
CA ALA A 54 7.61 -2.49 -5.01
C ALA A 54 6.71 -2.35 -6.25
N MET A 55 6.51 -1.13 -6.75
CA MET A 55 5.74 -0.88 -7.97
C MET A 55 6.42 -1.47 -9.22
N ARG A 56 7.75 -1.36 -9.34
CA ARG A 56 8.48 -2.04 -10.43
C ARG A 56 8.33 -3.56 -10.36
N ALA A 57 8.37 -4.13 -9.16
CA ALA A 57 8.17 -5.57 -8.97
C ALA A 57 6.74 -5.99 -9.35
N ALA A 58 5.73 -5.19 -9.01
CA ALA A 58 4.35 -5.43 -9.43
C ALA A 58 4.20 -5.39 -10.96
N LEU A 59 4.78 -4.38 -11.62
CA LEU A 59 4.77 -4.22 -13.08
C LEU A 59 5.50 -5.33 -13.83
N ALA A 60 6.53 -5.92 -13.23
CA ALA A 60 7.24 -7.06 -13.82
C ALA A 60 6.34 -8.31 -13.96
N GLU A 61 5.27 -8.39 -13.18
CA GLU A 61 4.33 -9.51 -13.19
C GLU A 61 3.03 -9.18 -13.93
N ASP A 62 2.42 -8.03 -13.64
CA ASP A 62 1.22 -7.52 -14.34
C ASP A 62 1.38 -6.02 -14.62
N PRO A 63 1.68 -5.62 -15.88
CA PRO A 63 1.83 -4.22 -16.25
C PRO A 63 0.49 -3.51 -16.51
N THR A 64 -0.65 -4.22 -16.45
CA THR A 64 -1.96 -3.68 -16.86
C THR A 64 -2.69 -3.06 -15.67
N GLU A 65 -2.96 -1.76 -15.75
CA GLU A 65 -3.73 -1.02 -14.77
C GLU A 65 -5.24 -1.27 -14.92
N ALA A 66 -5.95 -1.33 -13.79
CA ALA A 66 -7.40 -1.51 -13.77
C ALA A 66 -8.02 -1.09 -12.43
N ALA A 67 -9.19 -0.46 -12.49
CA ALA A 67 -10.01 -0.22 -11.30
C ALA A 67 -10.66 -1.52 -10.81
N ALA A 68 -10.81 -1.68 -9.49
CA ALA A 68 -11.47 -2.84 -8.86
C ALA A 68 -10.97 -4.20 -9.41
N ARG A 69 -9.65 -4.33 -9.59
CA ARG A 69 -8.98 -5.41 -10.33
C ARG A 69 -8.95 -6.74 -9.58
N PHE A 70 -8.67 -6.72 -8.28
CA PHE A 70 -8.43 -7.93 -7.47
C PHE A 70 -8.96 -7.78 -6.04
N ARG A 71 -9.02 -8.85 -5.26
CA ARG A 71 -9.39 -8.79 -3.84
C ARG A 71 -8.18 -9.04 -2.96
N TYR A 72 -7.90 -8.14 -2.03
CA TYR A 72 -6.80 -8.29 -1.10
C TYR A 72 -7.32 -8.46 0.33
N LYS A 73 -7.11 -9.65 0.91
CA LYS A 73 -7.42 -9.97 2.33
C LYS A 73 -8.80 -9.46 2.80
N GLY A 74 -9.80 -9.53 1.93
CA GLY A 74 -11.12 -8.95 2.19
C GLY A 74 -12.09 -9.13 1.01
N LEU A 75 -13.26 -8.51 1.13
CA LEU A 75 -14.35 -8.66 0.16
C LEU A 75 -14.37 -7.57 -0.91
N ASN A 76 -13.77 -6.42 -0.59
CA ASN A 76 -13.70 -5.28 -1.51
C ASN A 76 -12.69 -5.59 -2.61
N ARG A 77 -12.98 -5.06 -3.80
CA ARG A 77 -12.04 -5.10 -4.90
C ARG A 77 -11.15 -3.87 -4.82
N GLU A 78 -9.85 -4.09 -4.88
CA GLU A 78 -8.82 -3.06 -4.85
C GLU A 78 -8.54 -2.55 -6.27
N ASP A 79 -8.25 -1.25 -6.36
CA ASP A 79 -7.73 -0.67 -7.59
C ASP A 79 -6.26 -1.05 -7.78
N TYR A 80 -5.83 -1.20 -9.03
CA TYR A 80 -4.46 -1.56 -9.38
C TYR A 80 -3.91 -0.53 -10.38
N PHE A 81 -3.18 0.47 -9.87
CA PHE A 81 -2.58 1.56 -10.68
C PHE A 81 -1.06 1.68 -10.46
N PRO A 82 -0.27 0.62 -10.72
CA PRO A 82 1.16 0.64 -10.43
C PRO A 82 1.98 1.68 -11.22
N HIS A 83 1.61 2.04 -12.45
CA HIS A 83 2.32 3.08 -13.20
C HIS A 83 2.06 4.47 -12.63
N LEU A 84 0.83 4.76 -12.18
CA LEU A 84 0.51 5.99 -11.46
C LEU A 84 1.39 6.14 -10.22
N TYR A 85 1.36 5.14 -9.32
CA TYR A 85 2.09 5.22 -8.06
C TYR A 85 3.62 5.16 -8.25
N LEU A 86 4.12 4.42 -9.25
CA LEU A 86 5.53 4.47 -9.63
C LEU A 86 5.93 5.89 -10.06
N GLY A 87 5.15 6.50 -10.96
CA GLY A 87 5.39 7.84 -11.45
C GLY A 87 5.42 8.90 -10.34
N LEU A 88 4.44 8.86 -9.44
CA LEU A 88 4.37 9.75 -8.28
C LEU A 88 5.56 9.54 -7.32
N SER A 89 5.96 8.28 -7.08
CA SER A 89 7.11 7.97 -6.21
C SER A 89 8.41 8.51 -6.82
N LEU A 90 8.60 8.33 -8.12
CA LEU A 90 9.78 8.81 -8.84
C LEU A 90 9.85 10.34 -8.89
N GLU A 91 8.71 11.02 -9.04
CA GLU A 91 8.62 12.48 -8.92
C GLU A 91 9.15 12.94 -7.56
N LYS A 92 8.74 12.30 -6.47
CA LYS A 92 9.19 12.64 -5.10
C LYS A 92 10.69 12.38 -4.88
N LEU A 93 11.29 11.49 -5.64
CA LEU A 93 12.73 11.22 -5.64
C LEU A 93 13.52 12.15 -6.57
N GLY A 94 12.87 13.12 -7.23
CA GLY A 94 13.52 14.02 -8.19
C GLY A 94 13.89 13.35 -9.52
N GLN A 95 13.39 12.14 -9.78
CA GLN A 95 13.65 11.40 -11.01
C GLN A 95 12.62 11.80 -12.09
N THR A 96 12.69 13.05 -12.54
CA THR A 96 11.69 13.71 -13.40
C THR A 96 11.39 12.95 -14.70
N ALA A 97 12.43 12.53 -15.43
CA ALA A 97 12.27 11.85 -16.72
C ALA A 97 11.55 10.49 -16.60
N PRO A 98 12.00 9.55 -15.75
CA PRO A 98 11.30 8.28 -15.58
C PRO A 98 9.94 8.45 -14.90
N ALA A 99 9.77 9.42 -13.98
CA ALA A 99 8.47 9.74 -13.40
C ALA A 99 7.44 10.10 -14.49
N ARG A 100 7.81 11.04 -15.36
CA ARG A 100 6.96 11.46 -16.49
C ARG A 100 6.63 10.31 -17.42
N ALA A 101 7.59 9.43 -17.72
CA ALA A 101 7.36 8.27 -18.56
C ALA A 101 6.30 7.33 -17.94
N SER A 102 6.42 6.99 -16.66
CA SER A 102 5.44 6.14 -15.96
C SER A 102 4.06 6.80 -15.85
N LEU A 103 3.97 8.11 -15.61
CA LEU A 103 2.67 8.79 -15.56
C LEU A 103 2.00 8.86 -16.94
N ARG A 104 2.77 9.08 -18.01
CA ARG A 104 2.23 9.04 -19.39
C ARG A 104 1.72 7.65 -19.75
N GLU A 105 2.40 6.61 -19.30
CA GLU A 105 1.96 5.22 -19.44
C GLU A 105 0.61 5.01 -18.75
N SER A 106 0.48 5.41 -17.48
CA SER A 106 -0.79 5.33 -16.75
C SER A 106 -1.92 6.09 -17.47
N ARG A 107 -1.63 7.31 -17.96
CA ARG A 107 -2.60 8.08 -18.76
C ARG A 107 -3.00 7.35 -20.04
N ARG A 108 -2.06 6.72 -20.75
CA ARG A 108 -2.34 5.98 -21.99
C ARG A 108 -3.25 4.78 -21.71
N GLN A 109 -3.06 4.08 -20.61
CA GLN A 109 -3.91 2.94 -20.24
C GLN A 109 -5.34 3.37 -19.85
N GLY A 110 -5.51 4.59 -19.33
CA GLY A 110 -6.82 5.22 -19.10
C GLY A 110 -7.62 4.63 -17.93
N ALA A 111 -7.12 3.59 -17.25
CA ALA A 111 -7.80 2.96 -16.13
C ALA A 111 -8.06 3.92 -14.94
N VAL A 112 -7.17 4.90 -14.75
CA VAL A 112 -7.26 5.91 -13.70
C VAL A 112 -8.47 6.83 -13.87
N ALA A 113 -8.99 7.01 -15.10
CA ALA A 113 -10.15 7.86 -15.38
C ALA A 113 -11.43 7.40 -14.65
N ALA A 114 -11.51 6.12 -14.26
CA ALA A 114 -12.59 5.60 -13.43
C ALA A 114 -12.57 6.12 -11.97
N ARG A 115 -11.54 6.88 -11.58
CA ARG A 115 -11.33 7.47 -10.26
C ARG A 115 -11.02 8.97 -10.41
N PRO A 116 -12.04 9.85 -10.43
CA PRO A 116 -11.86 11.28 -10.75
C PRO A 116 -10.84 12.01 -9.87
N ALA A 117 -10.68 11.62 -8.61
CA ALA A 117 -9.68 12.22 -7.72
C ALA A 117 -8.24 11.85 -8.13
N LEU A 118 -8.01 10.60 -8.55
CA LEU A 118 -6.69 10.13 -9.01
C LEU A 118 -6.38 10.65 -10.41
N ASP A 119 -7.39 10.78 -11.26
CA ASP A 119 -7.25 11.35 -12.60
C ASP A 119 -6.76 12.81 -12.55
N ARG A 120 -7.36 13.63 -11.69
CA ARG A 120 -6.89 15.00 -11.42
C ARG A 120 -5.48 15.03 -10.85
N LEU A 121 -5.12 14.07 -10.00
CA LEU A 121 -3.77 13.96 -9.44
C LEU A 121 -2.75 13.65 -10.54
N LEU A 122 -3.09 12.74 -11.46
CA LEU A 122 -2.30 12.39 -12.63
C LEU A 122 -2.11 13.59 -13.57
N ASP A 123 -3.17 14.36 -13.83
CA ASP A 123 -3.11 15.64 -14.58
C ASP A 123 -2.14 16.62 -13.95
N ALA A 124 -2.31 16.89 -12.65
CA ALA A 124 -1.45 17.82 -11.94
C ALA A 124 0.01 17.36 -11.92
N ALA A 125 0.28 16.06 -11.76
CA ALA A 125 1.63 15.52 -11.76
C ALA A 125 2.31 15.64 -13.12
N LEU A 126 1.60 15.35 -14.21
CA LEU A 126 2.16 15.49 -15.55
C LEU A 126 2.43 16.95 -15.91
N LEU A 127 1.59 17.89 -15.47
CA LEU A 127 1.83 19.33 -15.66
C LEU A 127 3.08 19.82 -14.91
N ARG A 128 3.32 19.35 -13.68
CA ARG A 128 4.53 19.71 -12.90
C ARG A 128 5.81 19.16 -13.52
N LEU A 129 5.74 18.05 -14.24
CA LEU A 129 6.87 17.37 -14.87
C LEU A 129 7.04 17.75 -16.35
N GLU A 130 6.24 18.68 -16.86
CA GLU A 130 6.35 19.16 -18.22
C GLU A 130 7.70 19.87 -18.38
N PRO A 131 8.51 19.48 -19.38
CA PRO A 131 9.79 20.13 -19.57
C PRO A 131 9.52 21.59 -19.98
N PRO A 132 10.38 22.54 -19.59
CA PRO A 132 10.34 23.86 -20.18
C PRO A 132 10.37 23.73 -21.70
N PRO A 133 9.64 24.57 -22.45
CA PRO A 133 9.74 24.58 -23.90
C PRO A 133 11.22 24.75 -24.26
N GLU A 134 11.77 23.78 -24.99
CA GLU A 134 13.16 23.89 -25.45
C GLU A 134 13.27 25.19 -26.25
N PRO A 135 14.27 26.06 -25.96
CA PRO A 135 14.55 27.19 -26.82
C PRO A 135 14.80 26.65 -28.23
N PRO A 136 14.32 27.35 -29.28
CA PRO A 136 14.42 26.87 -30.65
C PRO A 136 15.87 26.51 -30.93
N THR A 137 16.11 25.23 -31.22
CA THR A 137 17.45 24.74 -31.54
C THR A 137 17.89 25.50 -32.80
N PRO A 138 18.98 26.30 -32.75
CA PRO A 138 19.47 26.93 -33.96
C PRO A 138 19.79 25.82 -34.97
N THR A 139 19.15 25.91 -36.14
CA THR A 139 19.38 25.00 -37.26
C THR A 139 20.83 25.12 -37.68
N THR A 140 21.69 24.26 -37.12
CA THR A 140 23.08 24.15 -37.55
C THR A 140 23.06 23.58 -38.98
N PRO A 141 23.58 24.29 -39.99
CA PRO A 141 23.64 23.78 -41.36
C PRO A 141 24.44 22.48 -41.40
N ALA A 142 23.91 21.48 -42.11
CA ALA A 142 24.53 20.18 -42.30
C ALA A 142 25.97 20.31 -42.80
N ARG A 143 26.95 19.93 -41.97
CA ARG A 143 28.34 19.77 -42.39
C ARG A 143 28.46 18.45 -43.18
N PRO A 144 29.08 18.44 -44.38
CA PRO A 144 29.24 17.23 -45.17
C PRO A 144 30.17 16.22 -44.48
N ALA A 145 29.83 14.94 -44.62
CA ALA A 145 30.57 13.80 -44.09
C ALA A 145 31.96 13.63 -44.73
N PRO A 146 32.99 13.31 -43.95
CA PRO A 146 34.17 12.60 -44.44
C PRO A 146 34.15 11.11 -44.07
N ALA A 147 34.75 10.34 -44.97
CA ALA A 147 34.73 8.90 -45.06
C ALA A 147 35.53 8.14 -43.98
N ALA A 148 35.29 6.83 -43.98
CA ALA A 148 35.77 5.76 -43.12
C ALA A 148 37.29 5.62 -42.95
N THR A 149 37.71 5.07 -41.80
CA THR A 149 38.70 3.97 -41.69
C THR A 149 38.53 3.16 -40.38
N LEU A 150 38.57 1.83 -40.49
CA LEU A 150 38.65 0.75 -39.45
C LEU A 150 40.12 0.57 -38.93
N PRO A 151 40.52 -0.46 -38.13
CA PRO A 151 40.05 -1.08 -36.86
C PRO A 151 41.23 -1.21 -35.81
N PRO A 152 41.39 -2.27 -34.97
CA PRO A 152 41.39 -2.24 -33.49
C PRO A 152 42.76 -2.48 -32.79
N ALA A 153 42.89 -2.17 -31.50
CA ALA A 153 44.00 -2.66 -30.65
C ALA A 153 43.59 -2.90 -29.18
N ALA A 154 43.63 -4.18 -28.82
CA ALA A 154 44.08 -4.88 -27.61
C ALA A 154 44.00 -4.28 -26.17
N PRO A 155 43.86 -5.15 -25.14
CA PRO A 155 43.60 -4.81 -23.74
C PRO A 155 44.88 -4.72 -22.88
N THR A 156 44.84 -3.99 -21.76
CA THR A 156 45.71 -4.18 -20.56
C THR A 156 45.19 -3.36 -19.35
N PRO A 157 45.64 -3.61 -18.10
CA PRO A 157 44.74 -3.87 -16.97
C PRO A 157 44.86 -2.86 -15.81
N SER A 158 43.95 -3.03 -14.84
CA SER A 158 44.04 -2.70 -13.41
C SER A 158 44.82 -1.46 -12.98
N ALA A 159 44.07 -0.43 -12.58
CA ALA A 159 44.52 0.55 -11.60
C ALA A 159 43.66 0.45 -10.34
N THR A 160 44.29 0.06 -9.23
CA THR A 160 43.80 0.12 -7.87
C THR A 160 43.46 1.56 -7.50
N GLU A 161 42.18 1.84 -7.23
CA GLU A 161 41.73 3.15 -6.78
C GLU A 161 41.76 3.22 -5.24
N PRO A 162 42.44 4.22 -4.64
CA PRO A 162 42.50 4.40 -3.20
C PRO A 162 41.18 4.95 -2.65
N ALA A 163 40.76 4.41 -1.51
CA ALA A 163 39.57 4.81 -0.77
C ALA A 163 39.64 6.28 -0.34
N VAL A 164 38.68 7.08 -0.80
CA VAL A 164 38.42 8.44 -0.32
C VAL A 164 37.43 8.38 0.86
N PRO A 165 37.70 9.02 2.00
CA PRO A 165 36.74 9.09 3.10
C PRO A 165 35.55 9.98 2.75
N SER A 166 34.34 9.44 2.90
CA SER A 166 33.07 10.17 2.72
C SER A 166 32.90 11.29 3.74
N PRO A 167 32.53 12.52 3.34
CA PRO A 167 32.15 13.58 4.25
C PRO A 167 30.81 13.28 4.92
N ALA A 168 30.76 13.42 6.25
CA ALA A 168 29.53 13.34 7.02
C ALA A 168 28.58 14.49 6.63
N LEU A 169 27.36 14.14 6.18
CA LEU A 169 26.30 15.11 5.90
C LEU A 169 25.73 15.70 7.20
N PRO A 170 25.41 17.01 7.22
CA PRO A 170 24.80 17.67 8.36
C PRO A 170 23.38 17.15 8.61
N ALA A 171 23.06 16.91 9.89
CA ALA A 171 21.73 16.52 10.35
C ALA A 171 20.70 17.60 9.99
N THR A 172 19.82 17.31 9.04
CA THR A 172 18.68 18.16 8.72
C THR A 172 17.74 18.21 9.92
N ARG A 173 17.63 19.38 10.52
CA ARG A 173 16.67 19.70 11.59
C ARG A 173 15.26 19.45 11.05
N GLN A 174 14.63 18.37 11.51
CA GLN A 174 13.27 18.00 11.13
C GLN A 174 12.32 19.10 11.59
N ALA A 175 11.74 19.83 10.63
CA ALA A 175 10.74 20.85 10.90
C ALA A 175 9.51 20.21 11.55
N ALA A 176 8.99 20.85 12.60
CA ALA A 176 7.81 20.39 13.32
C ALA A 176 6.62 20.22 12.34
N PRO A 177 5.83 19.15 12.46
CA PRO A 177 4.69 18.92 11.60
C PRO A 177 3.69 20.08 11.71
N PRO A 178 3.05 20.50 10.59
CA PRO A 178 2.04 21.55 10.61
C PRO A 178 0.86 21.14 11.52
N PRO A 179 0.21 22.10 12.19
CA PRO A 179 -0.92 21.81 13.07
C PRO A 179 -2.05 21.13 12.29
N PRO A 180 -2.74 20.14 12.89
CA PRO A 180 -3.83 19.45 12.23
C PRO A 180 -4.95 20.45 11.86
N PRO A 181 -5.62 20.27 10.71
CA PRO A 181 -6.72 21.12 10.30
C PRO A 181 -7.84 21.10 11.34
N PRO A 182 -8.60 22.20 11.51
CA PRO A 182 -9.69 22.27 12.48
C PRO A 182 -10.73 21.18 12.22
N VAL A 183 -11.13 20.48 13.27
CA VAL A 183 -12.12 19.41 13.25
C VAL A 183 -13.45 19.98 12.76
N ARG A 184 -13.87 19.59 11.56
CA ARG A 184 -15.17 19.97 11.01
C ARG A 184 -16.25 19.06 11.61
N ALA A 185 -17.13 19.65 12.42
CA ALA A 185 -18.34 18.98 12.89
C ALA A 185 -19.26 18.63 11.69
N GLY A 186 -20.04 17.56 11.84
CA GLY A 186 -21.01 17.07 10.88
C GLY A 186 -20.64 15.76 10.20
N PRO A 187 -21.33 15.40 9.09
CA PRO A 187 -21.19 14.11 8.42
C PRO A 187 -19.77 13.79 7.93
N GLU A 188 -19.00 14.81 7.56
CA GLU A 188 -17.60 14.64 7.13
C GLU A 188 -16.70 14.22 8.31
N GLY A 189 -16.93 14.78 9.50
CA GLY A 189 -16.22 14.41 10.72
C GLY A 189 -16.42 12.93 11.06
N VAL A 190 -17.67 12.45 11.00
CA VAL A 190 -18.00 11.03 11.21
C VAL A 190 -17.29 10.12 10.21
N ARG A 191 -17.35 10.44 8.91
CA ARG A 191 -16.68 9.64 7.87
C ARG A 191 -15.17 9.58 8.09
N SER A 192 -14.58 10.72 8.48
CA SER A 192 -13.15 10.83 8.75
C SER A 192 -12.76 10.03 9.99
N GLY A 193 -13.58 10.08 11.05
CA GLY A 193 -13.38 9.29 12.27
C GLY A 193 -13.50 7.79 12.04
N ILE A 194 -14.48 7.35 11.25
CA ILE A 194 -14.61 5.93 10.85
C ILE A 194 -13.41 5.50 10.00
N ARG A 195 -12.93 6.34 9.09
CA ARG A 195 -11.71 6.06 8.31
C ARG A 195 -10.49 5.89 9.22
N ALA A 196 -10.31 6.80 10.18
CA ALA A 196 -9.22 6.72 11.16
C ALA A 196 -9.28 5.41 11.96
N PHE A 197 -10.48 5.00 12.39
CA PHE A 197 -10.69 3.70 13.06
C PHE A 197 -10.19 2.52 12.22
N PHE A 198 -10.56 2.46 10.93
CA PHE A 198 -10.11 1.39 10.02
C PHE A 198 -8.61 1.46 9.69
N GLN A 199 -7.97 2.62 9.85
CA GLN A 199 -6.53 2.79 9.73
C GLN A 199 -5.78 2.47 11.04
N ALA A 200 -6.49 1.97 12.06
CA ALA A 200 -5.98 1.73 13.42
C ALA A 200 -5.47 2.99 14.13
N ASP A 201 -5.81 4.19 13.64
CA ASP A 201 -5.56 5.47 14.33
C ASP A 201 -6.72 5.78 15.27
N TYR A 202 -6.78 5.03 16.37
CA TYR A 202 -7.86 5.15 17.33
C TYR A 202 -7.86 6.48 18.09
N ALA A 203 -6.71 7.15 18.19
CA ALA A 203 -6.62 8.47 18.83
C ALA A 203 -7.31 9.53 17.96
N SER A 204 -7.02 9.57 16.66
CA SER A 204 -7.72 10.46 15.74
C SER A 204 -9.20 10.10 15.61
N ALA A 205 -9.54 8.81 15.60
CA ALA A 205 -10.94 8.37 15.59
C ALA A 205 -11.72 8.89 16.80
N GLU A 206 -11.14 8.83 18.00
CA GLU A 206 -11.76 9.39 19.21
C GLU A 206 -12.01 10.90 19.08
N VAL A 207 -11.00 11.68 18.68
CA VAL A 207 -11.12 13.13 18.52
C VAL A 207 -12.20 13.50 17.50
N LEU A 208 -12.29 12.76 16.39
CA LEU A 208 -13.23 13.03 15.31
C LEU A 208 -14.66 12.57 15.63
N LEU A 209 -14.83 11.48 16.37
CA LEU A 209 -16.15 10.89 16.66
C LEU A 209 -16.78 11.44 17.96
N SER A 210 -15.97 11.89 18.93
CA SER A 210 -16.48 12.37 20.22
C SER A 210 -17.47 13.53 20.12
N PRO A 211 -17.29 14.54 19.25
CA PRO A 211 -18.26 15.63 19.10
C PRO A 211 -19.60 15.18 18.50
N GLU A 212 -19.57 14.13 17.67
CA GLU A 212 -20.74 13.65 16.91
C GLU A 212 -21.54 12.57 17.65
N ALA A 213 -20.91 11.90 18.62
CA ALA A 213 -21.51 10.80 19.38
C ALA A 213 -22.86 11.14 20.05
N PRO A 214 -23.09 12.34 20.61
CA PRO A 214 -24.38 12.70 21.21
C PRO A 214 -25.57 12.62 20.26
N GLY A 215 -25.40 12.97 18.99
CA GLY A 215 -26.49 13.08 18.01
C GLY A 215 -26.56 11.92 17.02
N ARG A 216 -25.60 11.00 17.03
CA ARG A 216 -25.47 9.95 16.01
C ARG A 216 -25.09 8.60 16.64
N PRO A 217 -26.04 7.65 16.77
CA PRO A 217 -25.79 6.35 17.40
C PRO A 217 -24.63 5.58 16.74
N VAL A 218 -24.50 5.67 15.42
CA VAL A 218 -23.40 5.04 14.67
C VAL A 218 -22.04 5.67 15.04
N ALA A 219 -21.95 7.00 15.15
CA ALA A 219 -20.69 7.65 15.55
C ALA A 219 -20.31 7.25 16.98
N ARG A 220 -21.29 7.17 17.89
CA ARG A 220 -21.10 6.68 19.25
C ARG A 220 -20.61 5.24 19.28
N LEU A 221 -21.17 4.37 18.44
CA LEU A 221 -20.74 2.97 18.34
C LEU A 221 -19.28 2.86 17.90
N PHE A 222 -18.87 3.59 16.86
CA PHE A 222 -17.48 3.59 16.41
C PHE A 222 -16.53 4.25 17.43
N LEU A 223 -16.98 5.26 18.17
CA LEU A 223 -16.22 5.82 19.29
C LEU A 223 -15.95 4.75 20.36
N ALA A 224 -16.95 3.97 20.73
CA ALA A 224 -16.79 2.86 21.67
C ALA A 224 -15.76 1.82 21.18
N TYR A 225 -15.79 1.48 19.89
CA TYR A 225 -14.80 0.57 19.28
C TYR A 225 -13.39 1.16 19.28
N ALA A 226 -13.23 2.44 18.97
CA ALA A 226 -11.92 3.11 19.02
C ALA A 226 -11.33 3.12 20.44
N LEU A 227 -12.14 3.45 21.44
CA LEU A 227 -11.73 3.44 22.85
C LEU A 227 -11.30 2.03 23.31
N ALA A 228 -12.07 1.00 22.95
CA ALA A 228 -11.71 -0.39 23.24
C ALA A 228 -10.43 -0.83 22.51
N GLY A 229 -10.23 -0.39 21.26
CA GLY A 229 -9.00 -0.61 20.51
C GLY A 229 -7.78 0.03 21.19
N ARG A 230 -7.90 1.27 21.69
CA ARG A 230 -6.86 1.93 22.49
C ARG A 230 -6.55 1.19 23.77
N PHE A 231 -7.56 0.72 24.50
CA PHE A 231 -7.38 -0.07 25.72
C PHE A 231 -6.57 -1.35 25.44
N LEU A 232 -6.89 -2.06 24.36
CA LEU A 232 -6.17 -3.29 23.98
C LEU A 232 -4.72 -3.01 23.55
N LEU A 233 -4.44 -1.89 22.89
CA LEU A 233 -3.09 -1.53 22.43
C LEU A 233 -2.21 -0.90 23.52
N GLY A 234 -2.80 -0.14 24.44
CA GLY A 234 -2.09 0.55 25.53
C GLY A 234 -1.75 -0.34 26.74
N GLY A 235 -2.10 -1.62 26.67
CA GLY A 235 -2.09 -2.54 27.82
C GLY A 235 -3.36 -2.37 28.67
N GLU A 236 -3.84 -3.46 29.26
CA GLU A 236 -5.12 -3.54 30.01
C GLU A 236 -5.18 -2.71 31.32
N GLY A 237 -4.24 -1.79 31.51
CA GLY A 237 -4.08 -0.97 32.72
C GLY A 237 -5.06 0.19 32.85
N ASP A 238 -5.64 0.69 31.75
CA ASP A 238 -6.57 1.82 31.79
C ASP A 238 -8.03 1.37 31.91
N GLN A 239 -8.42 1.01 33.13
CA GLN A 239 -9.79 0.57 33.44
C GLN A 239 -10.83 1.69 33.24
N ALA A 240 -10.43 2.96 33.35
CA ALA A 240 -11.32 4.09 33.10
C ALA A 240 -11.67 4.19 31.61
N LEU A 241 -10.68 3.98 30.74
CA LEU A 241 -10.89 3.94 29.29
C LEU A 241 -11.82 2.79 28.89
N LEU A 242 -11.63 1.59 29.46
CA LEU A 242 -12.52 0.46 29.21
C LEU A 242 -13.95 0.72 29.72
N ALA A 243 -14.10 1.32 30.91
CA ALA A 243 -15.40 1.69 31.45
C ALA A 243 -16.12 2.69 30.54
N ARG A 244 -15.41 3.70 30.03
CA ARG A 244 -15.95 4.66 29.05
C ARG A 244 -16.34 3.97 27.75
N ALA A 245 -15.51 3.08 27.21
CA ALA A 245 -15.81 2.33 26.00
C ALA A 245 -17.12 1.52 26.14
N ARG A 246 -17.29 0.82 27.27
CA ARG A 246 -18.52 0.07 27.57
C ARG A 246 -19.74 0.96 27.72
N ALA A 247 -19.60 2.12 28.39
CA ALA A 247 -20.70 3.07 28.56
C ALA A 247 -21.17 3.63 27.22
N GLU A 248 -20.24 4.03 26.34
CA GLU A 248 -20.57 4.50 24.99
C GLU A 248 -21.19 3.41 24.12
N HIS A 249 -20.69 2.17 24.23
CA HIS A 249 -21.26 1.02 23.53
C HIS A 249 -22.71 0.76 23.94
N ALA A 250 -22.97 0.69 25.26
CA ALA A 250 -24.31 0.44 25.80
C ALA A 250 -25.30 1.54 25.38
N ARG A 251 -24.87 2.81 25.42
CA ARG A 251 -25.67 3.94 24.95
C ARG A 251 -25.95 3.86 23.45
N ALA A 252 -24.96 3.53 22.64
CA ALA A 252 -25.15 3.42 21.19
C ALA A 252 -26.20 2.35 20.84
N LEU A 253 -26.16 1.20 21.51
CA LEU A 253 -27.16 0.14 21.33
C LEU A 253 -28.55 0.57 21.81
N ALA A 254 -28.64 1.26 22.96
CA ALA A 254 -29.90 1.81 23.47
C ALA A 254 -30.50 2.85 22.51
N ASP A 255 -29.66 3.64 21.85
CA ASP A 255 -30.05 4.63 20.85
C ASP A 255 -30.34 4.01 19.46
N GLY A 256 -30.36 2.68 19.35
CA GLY A 256 -30.75 1.95 18.13
C GLY A 256 -29.62 1.70 17.13
N ALA A 257 -28.36 1.91 17.49
CA ALA A 257 -27.24 1.49 16.66
C ALA A 257 -27.25 -0.04 16.51
N ARG A 258 -27.04 -0.54 15.28
CA ARG A 258 -26.92 -1.97 15.01
C ARG A 258 -25.46 -2.36 14.98
N GLU A 259 -25.09 -3.31 15.83
CA GLU A 259 -23.78 -3.92 15.80
C GLU A 259 -23.63 -4.82 14.56
N SER A 260 -22.61 -4.55 13.76
CA SER A 260 -22.22 -5.43 12.65
C SER A 260 -20.86 -6.03 12.99
N GLY A 261 -20.87 -7.17 13.69
CA GLY A 261 -19.67 -7.88 14.13
C GLY A 261 -18.71 -8.31 13.00
N ARG A 262 -19.09 -8.13 11.72
CA ARG A 262 -18.26 -8.39 10.55
C ARG A 262 -17.04 -7.45 10.42
N PHE A 263 -17.10 -6.25 10.98
CA PHE A 263 -16.09 -5.20 10.75
C PHE A 263 -15.27 -4.85 11.99
N VAL A 264 -15.50 -5.58 13.09
CA VAL A 264 -14.91 -5.30 14.39
C VAL A 264 -14.15 -6.54 14.85
N SER A 265 -12.95 -6.34 15.38
CA SER A 265 -12.15 -7.44 15.91
C SER A 265 -12.93 -8.20 17.00
N PRO A 266 -12.94 -9.55 17.00
CA PRO A 266 -13.56 -10.33 18.06
C PRO A 266 -13.04 -10.00 19.47
N ALA A 267 -11.78 -9.53 19.58
CA ALA A 267 -11.22 -9.10 20.85
C ALA A 267 -11.90 -7.84 21.40
N VAL A 268 -12.18 -6.87 20.54
CA VAL A 268 -12.92 -5.64 20.90
C VAL A 268 -14.33 -5.99 21.36
N LEU A 269 -15.02 -6.86 20.63
CA LEU A 269 -16.36 -7.31 21.00
C LEU A 269 -16.36 -7.99 22.37
N ARG A 270 -15.37 -8.86 22.64
CA ARG A 270 -15.24 -9.57 23.92
C ARG A 270 -15.06 -8.63 25.10
N VAL A 271 -14.22 -7.60 24.99
CA VAL A 271 -14.01 -6.65 26.09
C VAL A 271 -15.23 -5.76 26.33
N LEU A 272 -16.01 -5.47 25.28
CA LEU A 272 -17.25 -4.70 25.38
C LEU A 272 -18.44 -5.53 25.91
N SER A 273 -18.48 -6.83 25.60
CA SER A 273 -19.57 -7.73 26.00
C SER A 273 -19.36 -8.39 27.37
N ALA A 274 -18.16 -8.35 27.92
CA ALA A 274 -17.86 -8.91 29.24
C ALA A 274 -18.66 -8.17 30.32
N ARG A 275 -19.76 -8.78 30.76
CA ARG A 275 -20.49 -8.36 31.96
C ARG A 275 -19.56 -8.48 33.17
N ARG A 276 -19.53 -7.45 34.01
CA ARG A 276 -18.94 -7.55 35.36
C ARG A 276 -19.76 -8.50 36.20
#